data_AF-A0A8T4NRP3-F1
#
_entry.id   AF-A0A8T4NRP3-F1
#
_cell.length_a   1.000
_cell.length_b   1.000
_cell.length_c   1.000
_cell.angle_alpha   90.00
_cell.angle_beta   90.00
_cell.angle_gamma   90.00
#
_symmetry.space_group_name_H-M   'P 1'
#
loop_
_entity.id
_entity.type
_entity.pdbx_description
1 polymer ?
#
loop_
_entity_poly.entity_id
_entity_poly.type
_entity_poly.pdbx_seq_one_letter_code
_entity_poly.pdbx_strand_id
1 'polypeptide(L)' 'MITKIKKIKSNKPLRVESQGDVKEVIIKEGMDPTEERILICFRGAESSGIIEFKTDELEDIFKNIQNRLHVIKGFKKIIN' A
#
# COMPACT_ATOMS: atom_id res chain seq x y z
N MET A 1 6.93 2.10 -5.01
CA MET A 1 6.59 3.34 -4.29
C MET A 1 7.80 3.79 -3.49
N ILE A 2 8.24 5.04 -3.66
CA ILE A 2 9.40 5.60 -2.93
C ILE A 2 8.89 6.58 -1.89
N THR A 3 9.08 6.24 -0.62
CA THR A 3 8.70 7.09 0.52
C THR A 3 9.95 7.79 1.04
N LYS A 4 9.92 9.13 1.06
CA LYS A 4 11.03 9.95 1.52
C LYS A 4 10.70 10.50 2.90
N ILE A 5 11.49 10.15 3.90
CA ILE A 5 11.26 10.53 5.29
C ILE A 5 12.49 11.27 5.80
N LYS A 6 12.29 12.40 6.49
CA LYS A 6 13.37 13.07 7.22
C LYS A 6 13.40 12.48 8.63
N LYS A 7 14.52 11.85 9.00
CA LYS A 7 14.75 11.33 10.36
C LYS A 7 15.93 12.07 10.97
N ILE A 8 15.82 12.46 12.24
CA ILE A 8 16.95 13.06 12.97
C ILE A 8 17.72 11.91 13.62
N LYS A 9 19.02 11.78 13.29
CA LYS A 9 19.93 10.82 13.93
C LYS A 9 21.21 11.57 14.31
N SER A 10 21.59 11.50 15.58
CA SER A 10 22.77 12.19 16.13
C SER A 10 22.80 13.71 15.80
N ASN A 11 21.70 14.42 16.04
CA ASN A 11 21.55 15.86 15.79
C ASN A 11 21.73 16.34 14.33
N LYS A 12 21.75 15.42 13.36
CA LYS A 12 21.77 15.76 11.93
C LYS A 12 20.48 15.30 11.24
N PRO A 13 19.88 16.13 10.36
CA PRO A 13 18.77 15.69 9.54
C PRO A 13 19.27 14.70 8.49
N LEU A 14 18.87 13.44 8.60
CA LEU A 14 19.15 12.41 7.62
C LEU A 14 17.94 12.25 6.69
N ARG A 15 18.17 12.26 5.39
CA ARG A 15 17.16 11.90 4.39
C ARG A 15 17.19 10.39 4.22
N VAL A 16 16.12 9.74 4.65
CA VAL A 16 15.94 8.29 4.44
C VAL A 16 15.02 8.12 3.24
N GLU A 17 15.53 7.44 2.22
CA GLU A 17 14.73 7.02 1.07
C GLU A 17 14.45 5.53 1.24
N SER A 18 13.17 5.20 1.42
CA SER A 18 12.71 3.81 1.45
C SER A 18 11.96 3.54 0.17
N GLN A 19 12.36 2.51 -0.55
CA GLN A 19 11.66 2.03 -1.73
C GLN A 19 11.05 0.67 -1.41
N GLY A 20 9.77 0.53 -1.73
CA GLY A 20 9.04 -0.74 -1.72
C GLY A 20 8.44 -0.99 -3.08
N ASP A 21 8.68 -2.16 -3.64
CA ASP A 21 7.98 -2.64 -4.82
C ASP A 21 6.86 -3.58 -4.40
N VAL A 22 5.65 -3.34 -4.90
CA VAL A 22 4.59 -4.36 -4.88
C VAL A 22 5.02 -5.41 -5.90
N LYS A 23 5.20 -6.65 -5.45
CA LYS A 23 5.66 -7.74 -6.31
C LYS A 23 4.49 -8.50 -6.91
N GLU A 24 3.41 -8.64 -6.15
CA GLU A 24 2.25 -9.43 -6.55
C GLU A 24 1.01 -8.95 -5.82
N VAL A 25 -0.13 -8.97 -6.52
CA VAL A 25 -1.46 -8.79 -5.93
C VAL A 25 -2.27 -10.03 -6.28
N ILE A 26 -2.69 -10.78 -5.26
CA ILE A 26 -3.48 -12.00 -5.42
C ILE A 26 -4.89 -11.70 -4.93
N ILE A 27 -5.88 -11.94 -5.77
CA ILE A 27 -7.30 -11.88 -5.39
C ILE A 27 -7.76 -13.33 -5.25
N LYS A 28 -8.18 -13.69 -4.04
CA LYS A 28 -8.70 -15.03 -3.73
C LYS A 28 -10.20 -14.91 -3.54
N GLU A 29 -10.95 -15.41 -4.52
CA GLU A 29 -12.41 -15.49 -4.47
C GLU A 29 -12.82 -16.75 -3.69
N GLY A 30 -13.60 -16.53 -2.63
CA GLY A 30 -14.38 -17.60 -1.98
C GLY A 30 -15.66 -17.87 -2.77
N MET A 31 -16.44 -18.89 -2.38
CA MET A 31 -17.77 -19.10 -2.99
C MET A 31 -18.77 -17.98 -2.64
N ASP A 32 -18.48 -17.18 -1.62
CA ASP A 32 -19.21 -15.99 -1.23
C ASP A 32 -18.36 -14.73 -1.55
N PRO A 33 -18.86 -13.71 -2.26
CA PRO A 33 -18.15 -12.46 -2.54
C PRO A 33 -17.69 -11.71 -1.28
N THR A 34 -18.34 -11.94 -0.13
CA THR A 34 -17.93 -11.37 1.16
C THR A 34 -16.72 -12.06 1.79
N GLU A 35 -16.31 -13.21 1.25
CA GLU A 35 -15.09 -13.93 1.63
C GLU A 35 -13.89 -13.61 0.74
N GLU A 36 -14.05 -12.73 -0.26
CA GLU A 36 -12.96 -12.29 -1.10
C GLU A 36 -11.83 -11.67 -0.27
N ARG A 37 -10.61 -12.13 -0.56
CA ARG A 37 -9.41 -11.62 0.10
C ARG A 37 -8.39 -11.12 -0.92
N ILE A 38 -7.84 -9.96 -0.63
CA ILE A 38 -6.85 -9.29 -1.45
C ILE A 38 -5.52 -9.34 -0.70
N LEU A 39 -4.56 -10.08 -1.26
CA LEU A 39 -3.22 -10.20 -0.71
C LEU A 39 -2.26 -9.32 -1.50
N ILE A 40 -1.60 -8.40 -0.81
CA ILE A 40 -0.59 -7.51 -1.38
C ILE A 40 0.79 -7.96 -0.87
N CYS A 41 1.56 -8.57 -1.78
CA CYS A 41 2.94 -8.95 -1.53
C CYS A 41 3.87 -7.77 -1.84
N PHE A 42 4.62 -7.32 -0.85
CA PHE A 42 5.56 -6.20 -1.01
C PHE A 42 6.97 -6.59 -0.59
N ARG A 43 7.94 -5.97 -1.27
CA ARG A 43 9.36 -6.06 -0.93
C ARG A 43 9.97 -4.68 -0.95
N GLY A 44 10.42 -4.21 0.20
CA GLY A 44 11.17 -2.98 0.37
C GLY A 44 12.61 -3.22 0.82
N ALA A 45 13.35 -2.13 0.98
CA ALA A 45 14.78 -2.16 1.32
C ALA A 45 15.07 -2.86 2.66
N GLU A 46 14.21 -2.65 3.66
CA GLU A 46 14.41 -3.14 5.04
C GLU A 46 13.25 -4.04 5.52
N SER A 47 12.21 -4.22 4.71
CA SER A 47 11.05 -5.03 5.07
C SER A 47 10.39 -5.66 3.85
N SER A 48 9.90 -6.87 4.02
CA SER A 48 9.11 -7.58 3.02
C SER A 48 8.01 -8.35 3.73
N GLY A 49 6.86 -8.51 3.09
CA GLY A 49 5.75 -9.22 3.70
C GLY A 49 4.54 -9.29 2.77
N ILE A 50 3.50 -9.91 3.31
CA ILE A 50 2.20 -10.04 2.68
C ILE A 50 1.22 -9.34 3.60
N ILE A 51 0.41 -8.44 3.03
CA ILE A 51 -0.70 -7.82 3.73
C ILE A 51 -1.98 -8.40 3.14
N GLU A 52 -2.80 -9.01 3.98
CA GLU A 52 -4.10 -9.56 3.61
C GLU A 52 -5.19 -8.58 4.00
N PHE A 53 -6.06 -8.26 3.07
CA PHE A 53 -7.22 -7.40 3.28
C PHE A 53 -8.49 -8.16 2.92
N LYS A 54 -9.56 -7.90 3.67
CA LYS A 54 -10.91 -8.14 3.20
C LYS A 54 -11.36 -7.02 2.26
N THR A 55 -12.40 -7.29 1.47
CA THR A 55 -12.97 -6.32 0.53
C THR A 55 -13.51 -5.07 1.23
N ASP A 56 -14.21 -5.24 2.37
CA ASP A 56 -14.76 -4.13 3.17
C ASP A 56 -13.67 -3.22 3.74
N GLU A 57 -12.56 -3.79 4.22
CA GLU A 57 -11.40 -3.03 4.70
C GLU A 57 -10.78 -2.16 3.61
N LEU A 58 -10.68 -2.67 2.38
CA LEU A 58 -10.16 -1.91 1.24
C LEU A 58 -11.12 -0.80 0.80
N GLU A 59 -12.42 -1.06 0.81
CA GLU A 59 -13.42 -0.03 0.54
C GLU A 59 -13.34 1.11 1.56
N ASP A 60 -13.16 0.78 2.84
CA ASP A 60 -13.05 1.77 3.91
C ASP A 60 -11.75 2.56 3.81
N ILE A 61 -10.62 1.91 3.48
CA ILE A 61 -9.38 2.61 3.15
C ILE A 61 -9.62 3.59 1.99
N PHE A 62 -10.28 3.13 0.92
CA PHE A 62 -10.57 3.96 -0.25
C PHE A 62 -11.45 5.17 0.11
N LYS A 63 -12.53 4.96 0.85
CA LYS A 63 -13.43 6.02 1.34
C LYS A 63 -12.67 7.07 2.18
N ASN A 64 -11.71 6.64 2.98
CA ASN A 64 -10.91 7.54 3.82
C ASN A 64 -9.88 8.36 3.02
N ILE A 65 -9.32 7.79 1.94
CA ILE A 65 -8.30 8.47 1.13
C ILE A 65 -8.86 9.17 -0.10
N GLN A 66 -10.12 8.94 -0.49
CA GLN A 66 -10.71 9.47 -1.75
C GLN A 66 -10.54 10.99 -1.90
N ASN A 67 -10.72 11.74 -0.81
CA ASN A 67 -10.59 13.20 -0.78
C ASN A 67 -9.13 13.69 -0.83
N ARG A 68 -8.17 12.76 -0.69
CA ARG A 68 -6.73 13.01 -0.61
C ARG A 68 -5.94 12.26 -1.69
N LEU A 69 -6.61 11.69 -2.70
CA LEU A 69 -5.96 10.96 -3.80
C LEU A 69 -4.92 11.80 -4.54
N HIS A 70 -5.13 13.13 -4.61
CA HIS A 70 -4.18 14.08 -5.20
C HIS A 70 -2.79 14.09 -4.51
N VAL A 71 -2.70 13.62 -3.26
CA VAL A 71 -1.45 13.52 -2.50
C VAL A 71 -0.70 12.23 -2.84
N ILE A 72 -1.39 11.19 -3.32
CA ILE A 72 -0.83 9.88 -3.62
C ILE A 72 -0.28 9.91 -5.06
N LYS A 73 1.00 10.28 -5.19
CA LYS A 73 1.69 10.30 -6.48
C LYS A 73 1.69 8.92 -7.14
N GLY A 74 1.25 8.86 -8.39
CA GLY A 74 1.23 7.63 -9.19
C GLY A 74 -0.01 6.75 -8.97
N PHE A 75 -1.01 7.22 -8.22
CA PHE A 75 -2.30 6.52 -8.16
C PHE A 75 -2.98 6.54 -9.53
N LYS A 76 -3.27 5.35 -10.08
CA LYS A 76 -3.99 5.18 -11.34
C LYS A 76 -5.18 4.25 -11.07
N LYS A 77 -6.39 4.81 -11.08
CA LYS A 77 -7.62 4.01 -11.07
C LYS A 77 -7.77 3.39 -12.45
N ILE A 78 -7.64 2.08 -12.56
CA ILE A 78 -7.96 1.34 -13.78
C ILE A 78 -9.45 1.01 -13.68
N ILE A 79 -10.25 1.55 -14.58
CA ILE A 79 -11.67 1.26 -14.72
C ILE A 79 -11.81 0.55 -16.07
N ASN A 80 -12.35 -0.67 -16.07
CA ASN A 80 -12.82 -1.33 -17.29
C ASN A 80 -14.24 -0.88 -17.60
#